data_AF-A0A4Z0MI53-F1
#
_entry.id   AF-A0A4Z0MI53-F1
#
_cell.length_a   1.000
_cell.length_b   1.000
_cell.length_c   1.000
_cell.angle_alpha   90.00
_cell.angle_beta   90.00
_cell.angle_gamma   90.00
#
_symmetry.space_group_name_H-M   'P 1'
#
loop_
_entity.id
_entity.type
_entity.pdbx_description
1 polymer ?
#
loop_
_entity_poly.entity_id
_entity_poly.type
_entity_poly.pdbx_seq_one_letter_code
_entity_poly.pdbx_strand_id
1 'polypeptide(L)'
;MSRQSFSPPDPIGRLFRFGLNTVLPAAPAGFWWMIGLGLFSLLNIIFQQEIWPHTPGSEKWCMLLGLVCLLVLPWQIGRTANQVANSLHSIIWQFCWRLAAWSAYVAGGVLLIPGVIGISWLLIAG
;
A
#
# COMPACT_ATOMS: atom_id res chain seq x y z
N MET A 1 -20.33 46.34 -4.02
CA MET A 1 -20.14 45.14 -4.86
C MET A 1 -18.69 44.68 -4.73
N SER A 2 -18.42 43.76 -3.80
CA SER A 2 -17.09 43.16 -3.60
C SER A 2 -16.80 42.16 -4.71
N ARG A 3 -15.75 42.39 -5.49
CA ARG A 3 -15.24 41.41 -6.47
C ARG A 3 -14.82 40.16 -5.69
N GLN A 4 -15.59 39.08 -5.80
CA GLN A 4 -15.11 37.76 -5.40
C GLN A 4 -13.95 37.42 -6.33
N SER A 5 -12.72 37.48 -5.80
CA SER A 5 -11.53 36.98 -6.45
C SER A 5 -11.73 35.49 -6.70
N PHE A 6 -12.05 35.14 -7.95
CA PHE A 6 -12.14 33.78 -8.42
C PHE A 6 -10.71 33.24 -8.45
N SER A 7 -10.20 32.78 -7.29
CA SER A 7 -8.96 32.00 -7.28
C SER A 7 -9.22 30.78 -8.16
N PRO A 8 -8.41 30.54 -9.19
CA PRO A 8 -8.52 29.31 -9.96
C PRO A 8 -8.45 28.14 -8.98
N PRO A 9 -9.30 27.12 -9.12
CA PRO A 9 -9.30 25.99 -8.20
C PRO A 9 -7.93 25.32 -8.26
N ASP A 10 -7.16 25.41 -7.19
CA ASP A 10 -5.83 24.81 -7.09
C ASP A 10 -5.95 23.32 -7.47
N PRO A 11 -5.41 22.89 -8.63
CA PRO A 11 -5.62 21.54 -9.12
C PRO A 11 -5.03 20.51 -8.14
N ILE A 12 -3.93 20.89 -7.48
CA ILE A 12 -3.26 20.12 -6.43
C ILE A 12 -4.15 19.98 -5.19
N GLY A 13 -4.80 21.08 -4.75
CA GLY A 13 -5.70 21.07 -3.59
C GLY A 13 -6.94 20.22 -3.82
N ARG A 14 -7.49 20.21 -5.05
CA ARG A 14 -8.58 19.31 -5.44
C ARG A 14 -8.16 17.84 -5.44
N LEU A 15 -6.98 17.53 -5.98
CA LEU A 15 -6.42 16.17 -5.95
C LEU A 15 -6.19 15.68 -4.52
N PHE A 16 -5.68 16.55 -3.64
CA PHE A 16 -5.43 16.21 -2.25
C PHE A 16 -6.73 15.96 -1.47
N ARG A 17 -7.75 16.83 -1.65
CA ARG A 17 -9.09 16.62 -1.07
C ARG A 17 -9.76 15.37 -1.62
N PHE A 18 -9.57 15.07 -2.90
CA PHE A 18 -10.08 13.84 -3.50
C PHE A 18 -9.40 12.60 -2.90
N GLY A 19 -8.08 12.65 -2.73
CA GLY A 19 -7.31 11.61 -2.04
C GLY A 19 -7.80 11.39 -0.61
N LEU A 20 -7.91 12.46 0.18
CA LEU A 20 -8.33 12.39 1.58
C LEU A 20 -9.79 11.97 1.77
N ASN A 21 -10.71 12.46 0.93
CA ASN A 21 -12.14 12.22 1.12
C ASN A 21 -12.67 11.00 0.36
N THR A 22 -11.94 10.50 -0.64
CA THR A 22 -12.41 9.40 -1.49
C THR A 22 -11.51 8.18 -1.39
N VAL A 23 -10.19 8.38 -1.47
CA VAL A 23 -9.22 7.26 -1.48
C VAL A 23 -8.95 6.76 -0.06
N LEU A 24 -8.78 7.68 0.89
CA LEU A 24 -8.52 7.35 2.29
C LEU A 24 -9.64 6.55 2.98
N PRO A 25 -10.93 6.93 2.88
CA PRO A 25 -12.02 6.13 3.45
C PRO A 25 -12.34 4.88 2.65
N ALA A 26 -11.98 4.82 1.37
CA ALA A 26 -12.06 3.59 0.59
C ALA A 26 -10.97 2.58 0.97
N ALA A 27 -9.92 2.99 1.70
CA ALA A 27 -8.90 2.08 2.18
C ALA A 27 -9.44 1.13 3.25
N PRO A 28 -9.37 -0.20 3.06
CA PRO A 28 -9.78 -1.14 4.10
C PRO A 28 -8.86 -0.99 5.31
N ALA A 29 -9.38 -1.22 6.53
CA ALA A 29 -8.57 -1.15 7.74
C ALA A 29 -7.29 -2.00 7.67
N GLY A 30 -7.36 -3.14 6.97
CA GLY A 30 -6.22 -3.99 6.69
C GLY A 30 -5.08 -3.28 5.93
N PHE A 31 -5.37 -2.36 5.02
CA PHE A 31 -4.34 -1.60 4.31
C PHE A 31 -3.46 -0.76 5.26
N TRP A 32 -4.08 -0.12 6.25
CA TRP A 32 -3.36 0.66 7.26
C TRP A 32 -2.52 -0.22 8.17
N TRP A 33 -3.04 -1.37 8.57
CA TRP A 33 -2.28 -2.36 9.31
C TRP A 33 -1.05 -2.81 8.53
N MET A 34 -1.19 -3.06 7.23
CA MET A 34 -0.11 -3.52 6.37
C MET A 34 0.98 -2.46 6.17
N ILE A 35 0.58 -1.20 6.02
CA ILE A 35 1.54 -0.09 6.00
C ILE A 35 2.25 0.03 7.35
N GLY A 36 1.50 0.00 8.46
CA GLY A 36 2.08 0.10 9.80
C GLY A 36 3.04 -1.04 10.12
N LEU A 37 2.66 -2.28 9.78
CA LEU A 37 3.47 -3.48 9.97
C LEU A 37 4.70 -3.48 9.04
N GLY A 38 4.54 -3.06 7.79
CA GLY A 38 5.66 -2.93 6.85
C GLY A 38 6.67 -1.88 7.32
N LEU A 39 6.19 -0.72 7.77
CA LEU A 39 7.04 0.35 8.29
C LEU A 39 7.73 -0.07 9.60
N PHE A 40 6.99 -0.75 10.49
CA PHE A 40 7.52 -1.32 11.71
C PHE A 40 8.61 -2.36 11.43
N SER A 41 8.37 -3.28 10.50
CA SER A 41 9.37 -4.26 10.05
C SER A 41 10.63 -3.57 9.52
N LEU A 42 10.47 -2.55 8.67
CA LEU A 42 11.58 -1.84 8.06
C LEU A 42 12.40 -1.07 9.10
N LEU A 43 11.74 -0.41 10.06
CA LEU A 43 12.40 0.22 11.20
C LEU A 43 13.15 -0.79 12.07
N ASN A 44 12.55 -1.95 12.36
CA ASN A 44 13.21 -2.99 13.15
C ASN A 44 14.42 -3.59 12.43
N ILE A 45 14.42 -3.67 11.10
CA ILE A 45 15.58 -4.10 10.31
C ILE A 45 16.69 -3.04 10.38
N ILE A 46 16.36 -1.76 10.17
CA ILE A 46 17.34 -0.66 10.23
C ILE A 46 17.99 -0.57 11.61
N PHE A 47 17.19 -0.66 12.67
CA PHE A 47 17.62 -0.52 14.06
C PHE A 47 17.81 -1.87 14.75
N GLN A 48 18.02 -2.96 14.00
CA GLN A 48 18.10 -4.30 14.58
C GLN A 48 19.19 -4.43 15.65
N GLN A 49 20.36 -3.84 15.39
CA GLN A 49 21.48 -3.87 16.34
C GLN A 49 21.21 -3.05 17.61
N GLU A 50 20.39 -2.00 17.50
CA GLU A 50 20.04 -1.11 18.62
C GLU A 50 18.90 -1.70 19.47
N ILE A 51 17.87 -2.27 18.81
CA ILE A 51 16.64 -2.74 19.47
C ILE A 51 16.78 -4.18 19.97
N TRP A 52 17.46 -5.04 19.20
CA TRP A 52 17.53 -6.49 19.46
C TRP A 52 18.99 -7.01 19.53
N PRO A 53 19.85 -6.45 20.40
CA PRO A 53 21.27 -6.81 20.44
C PRO A 53 21.54 -8.28 20.81
N HIS A 54 20.59 -8.94 21.49
CA HIS A 54 20.78 -10.29 22.04
C HIS A 54 19.74 -11.32 21.55
N THR A 55 18.92 -10.97 20.56
CA THR A 55 17.88 -11.88 20.06
C THR A 55 18.27 -12.46 18.71
N PRO A 56 18.88 -13.67 18.67
CA PRO A 56 19.20 -14.32 17.41
C PRO A 56 17.92 -14.66 16.65
N GLY A 57 17.85 -14.28 15.37
CA GLY A 57 16.72 -14.59 14.48
C GLY A 57 15.60 -13.55 14.41
N SER A 58 15.69 -12.43 15.14
CA SER A 58 14.74 -11.31 15.03
C SER A 58 14.72 -10.70 13.62
N GLU A 59 15.86 -10.67 12.94
CA GLU A 59 16.02 -10.26 11.53
C GLU A 59 15.09 -11.02 10.59
N LYS A 60 15.11 -12.35 10.70
CA LYS A 60 14.36 -13.26 9.82
C LYS A 60 12.86 -13.05 10.01
N TRP A 61 12.42 -12.90 11.26
CA TRP A 61 11.04 -12.58 11.57
C TRP A 61 10.61 -11.22 11.02
N CYS A 62 11.46 -10.19 11.14
CA CYS A 62 11.18 -8.88 10.56
C CYS A 62 11.15 -8.92 9.03
N MET A 63 12.06 -9.66 8.39
CA MET A 63 12.09 -9.86 6.94
C MET A 63 10.87 -10.63 6.44
N LEU A 64 10.47 -11.71 7.12
CA LEU A 64 9.24 -12.46 6.83
C LEU A 64 8.02 -11.56 6.90
N LEU A 65 7.91 -10.76 7.96
CA LEU A 65 6.80 -9.84 8.17
C LEU A 65 6.76 -8.76 7.08
N GLY A 66 7.92 -8.22 6.70
CA GLY A 66 8.05 -7.27 5.58
C GLY A 66 7.69 -7.89 4.22
N LEU A 67 8.15 -9.10 3.94
CA LEU A 67 7.84 -9.83 2.70
C LEU A 67 6.35 -10.14 2.57
N VAL A 68 5.73 -10.65 3.63
CA VAL A 68 4.27 -10.89 3.67
C VAL A 68 3.52 -9.57 3.49
N CYS A 69 4.03 -8.48 4.09
CA CYS A 69 3.45 -7.16 3.91
C CYS A 69 3.45 -6.72 2.44
N LEU A 70 4.59 -6.90 1.79
CA LEU A 70 4.83 -6.53 0.39
C LEU A 70 4.04 -7.42 -0.58
N LEU A 71 3.79 -8.68 -0.23
CA LEU A 71 3.00 -9.62 -1.03
C LEU A 71 1.51 -9.25 -1.07
N VAL A 72 0.98 -8.82 0.06
CA VAL A 72 -0.45 -8.56 0.23
C VAL A 72 -0.81 -7.10 -0.10
N LEU A 73 0.17 -6.18 -0.06
CA LEU A 73 -0.01 -4.77 -0.44
C LEU A 73 -0.63 -4.57 -1.83
N PRO A 74 -0.14 -5.21 -2.92
CA PRO A 74 -0.74 -5.10 -4.25
C PRO A 74 -2.21 -5.52 -4.28
N TRP A 75 -2.58 -6.52 -3.47
CA TRP A 75 -3.96 -6.99 -3.34
C TRP A 75 -4.87 -5.96 -2.68
N GLN A 76 -4.36 -5.29 -1.65
CA GLN A 76 -5.09 -4.21 -0.99
C GLN A 76 -5.21 -2.99 -1.90
N ILE A 77 -4.16 -2.66 -2.67
CA ILE A 77 -4.16 -1.55 -3.66
C ILE A 77 -5.16 -1.83 -4.79
N GLY A 78 -5.22 -3.07 -5.29
CA GLY A 78 -6.22 -3.46 -6.30
C GLY A 78 -7.65 -3.37 -5.76
N ARG A 79 -7.85 -3.73 -4.49
CA ARG A 79 -9.16 -3.67 -3.83
C ARG A 79 -9.61 -2.22 -3.60
N THR A 80 -8.73 -1.34 -3.13
CA THR A 80 -9.02 0.10 -3.00
C THR A 80 -9.31 0.74 -4.34
N ALA A 81 -8.49 0.46 -5.35
CA ALA A 81 -8.71 0.99 -6.70
C ALA A 81 -10.08 0.58 -7.25
N ASN A 82 -10.51 -0.67 -7.04
CA ASN A 82 -11.84 -1.14 -7.43
C ASN A 82 -12.97 -0.49 -6.62
N GLN A 83 -12.80 -0.27 -5.31
CA GLN A 83 -13.79 0.43 -4.48
C GLN A 83 -13.94 1.90 -4.91
N VAL A 84 -12.82 2.58 -5.16
CA VAL A 84 -12.82 3.96 -5.70
C VAL A 84 -13.49 4.01 -7.07
N ALA A 85 -13.22 3.03 -7.94
CA ALA A 85 -13.87 2.93 -9.26
C ALA A 85 -15.41 2.84 -9.15
N ASN A 86 -15.92 2.10 -8.16
CA ASN A 86 -17.36 1.94 -7.96
C ASN A 86 -18.02 3.16 -7.31
N SER A 87 -17.27 3.97 -6.56
CA SER A 87 -17.76 5.23 -5.96
C SER A 87 -17.78 6.40 -6.94
N LEU A 88 -17.15 6.25 -8.12
CA LEU A 88 -17.05 7.30 -9.13
C LEU A 88 -18.20 7.18 -10.15
N HIS A 89 -18.92 8.29 -10.35
CA HIS A 89 -20.07 8.34 -11.27
C HIS A 89 -19.66 8.47 -12.76
N SER A 90 -18.37 8.72 -13.05
CA SER A 90 -17.86 8.94 -14.40
C SER A 90 -17.22 7.67 -14.99
N ILE A 91 -17.70 7.24 -16.16
CA ILE A 91 -17.28 6.00 -16.85
C ILE A 91 -15.79 6.02 -17.20
N ILE A 92 -15.25 7.15 -17.66
CA ILE A 92 -13.83 7.28 -18.03
C ILE A 92 -12.95 7.07 -16.80
N TRP A 93 -13.30 7.73 -15.70
CA TRP A 93 -12.57 7.60 -14.44
C TRP A 93 -12.67 6.19 -13.86
N GLN A 94 -13.84 5.56 -13.93
CA GLN A 94 -14.02 4.17 -13.53
C GLN A 94 -13.11 3.21 -14.32
N PHE A 95 -12.95 3.44 -15.62
CA PHE A 95 -12.08 2.62 -16.46
C PHE A 95 -10.59 2.79 -16.10
N CYS A 96 -10.14 4.01 -15.84
CA CYS A 96 -8.77 4.27 -15.37
C CYS A 96 -8.47 3.59 -14.03
N TRP A 97 -9.39 3.67 -13.07
CA TRP A 97 -9.22 3.01 -11.76
C TRP A 97 -9.28 1.48 -11.85
N ARG A 98 -10.10 0.93 -12.76
CA ARG A 98 -10.09 -0.52 -13.05
C ARG A 98 -8.79 -0.97 -13.69
N LEU A 99 -8.22 -0.21 -14.63
CA LEU A 99 -6.90 -0.49 -15.20
C LEU A 99 -5.81 -0.45 -14.12
N ALA A 100 -5.86 0.52 -13.21
CA ALA A 100 -4.95 0.57 -12.07
C ALA A 100 -5.14 -0.62 -11.11
N ALA A 101 -6.37 -1.08 -10.90
CA ALA A 101 -6.62 -2.29 -10.12
C ALA A 101 -6.03 -3.52 -10.79
N TRP A 102 -6.21 -3.66 -12.11
CA TRP A 102 -5.64 -4.75 -12.91
C TRP A 102 -4.12 -4.74 -12.87
N SER A 103 -3.48 -3.58 -13.03
CA SER A 103 -2.01 -3.48 -12.94
C SER A 103 -1.51 -3.85 -11.54
N ALA A 104 -2.23 -3.47 -10.48
CA ALA A 104 -1.91 -3.89 -9.11
C ALA A 104 -2.05 -5.41 -8.93
N TYR A 105 -3.08 -6.04 -9.50
CA TYR A 105 -3.23 -7.49 -9.45
C TYR A 105 -2.14 -8.22 -10.26
N VAL A 106 -1.77 -7.71 -11.43
CA VAL A 106 -0.67 -8.28 -12.23
C VAL A 106 0.66 -8.13 -11.48
N ALA A 107 0.94 -6.94 -10.92
CA ALA A 107 2.13 -6.70 -10.13
C ALA A 107 2.18 -7.62 -8.89
N GLY A 108 1.06 -7.80 -8.19
CA GLY A 108 0.95 -8.76 -7.09
C GLY A 108 1.21 -10.20 -7.53
N GLY A 109 0.65 -10.60 -8.66
CA GLY A 109 0.87 -11.92 -9.26
C GLY A 109 2.34 -12.18 -9.60
N VAL A 110 3.01 -11.19 -10.19
CA VAL A 110 4.45 -11.28 -10.50
C VAL A 110 5.29 -11.30 -9.23
N LEU A 111 4.93 -10.54 -8.20
CA LEU A 111 5.61 -10.50 -6.90
C LEU A 111 5.43 -11.78 -6.08
N LEU A 112 4.36 -12.55 -6.31
CA LEU A 112 4.12 -13.81 -5.60
C LEU A 112 5.24 -14.83 -5.86
N ILE A 113 5.74 -14.92 -7.08
CA ILE A 113 6.76 -15.93 -7.44
C ILE A 113 8.07 -15.72 -6.65
N PRO A 114 8.76 -14.56 -6.72
CA PRO A 114 9.96 -14.34 -5.93
C PRO A 114 9.66 -14.25 -4.43
N GLY A 115 8.48 -13.76 -4.04
CA GLY A 115 8.11 -13.66 -2.63
C GLY A 115 7.93 -15.03 -1.96
N VAL A 116 7.27 -15.99 -2.63
CA VAL A 116 7.13 -17.37 -2.13
C VAL A 116 8.48 -18.08 -2.08
N ILE A 117 9.34 -17.87 -3.08
CA ILE A 117 10.71 -18.42 -3.09
C ILE A 117 11.51 -17.85 -1.91
N GLY A 118 11.47 -16.52 -1.70
CA GLY A 118 12.16 -15.86 -0.59
C GLY A 118 11.68 -16.32 0.78
N ILE A 119 10.37 -16.43 0.97
CA ILE A 119 9.76 -16.94 2.22
C ILE A 119 10.19 -18.41 2.44
N SER A 120 10.11 -19.26 1.42
CA SER A 120 10.47 -20.67 1.53
C SER A 120 11.95 -20.83 1.90
N TRP A 121 12.82 -20.02 1.29
CA TRP A 121 14.25 -20.03 1.59
C TRP A 121 14.54 -19.55 3.01
N LEU A 122 13.89 -18.48 3.47
CA LEU A 122 13.99 -17.97 4.85
C LEU A 122 13.55 -18.99 5.90
N LEU A 123 12.54 -19.82 5.58
CA LEU A 123 12.03 -20.85 6.47
C LEU A 123 12.92 -22.11 6.50
N ILE A 124 13.57 -22.46 5.39
CA ILE A 124 14.43 -23.66 5.30
C ILE A 124 15.86 -23.37 5.79
N ALA A 125 16.36 -22.16 5.58
CA ALA A 125 17.72 -21.75 5.97
C ALA A 125 17.81 -21.21 7.41
N GLY A 126 16.80 -21.46 8.25
CA GLY A 126 16.77 -21.04 9.66
C GLY A 126 16.66 -22.20 10.61
#